data_AF-A0A9D6L5Y4-F1
#
_entry.id   AF-A0A9D6L5Y4-F1
#
_cell.length_a   1.000
_cell.length_b   1.000
_cell.length_c   1.000
_cell.angle_alpha   90.00
_cell.angle_beta   90.00
_cell.angle_gamma   90.00
#
_symmetry.space_group_name_H-M   'P 1'
#
loop_
_entity.id
_entity.type
_entity.pdbx_description
1 polymer ?
#
loop_
_entity_poly.entity_id
_entity_poly.type
_entity_poly.pdbx_seq_one_letter_code
_entity_poly.pdbx_strand_id
1 'polypeptide(L)'
;MPPGNKFFFTRLQYDSGDWDVDQRMPSNVLNSLIEYTTLEIETKENIVALSSDEIFRCPFCYLSGHKLLEFTSKEEKNFSTYVKNGGFVLVDDCNHDIDGLFAK
;
A
#
# COMPACT_ATOMS: atom_id res chain seq x y z
N MET A 1 -4.33 -11.68 -14.04
CA MET A 1 -5.38 -10.71 -14.38
C MET A 1 -5.96 -11.07 -15.74
N PRO A 2 -7.27 -10.93 -15.96
CA PRO A 2 -7.84 -10.98 -17.30
C PRO A 2 -7.21 -9.90 -18.19
N PRO A 3 -7.06 -10.12 -19.50
CA PRO A 3 -6.63 -9.08 -20.44
C PRO A 3 -7.60 -7.87 -20.36
N GLY A 4 -7.07 -6.67 -20.09
CA GLY A 4 -7.84 -5.42 -20.06
C GLY A 4 -7.93 -4.70 -18.70
N ASN A 5 -7.39 -5.26 -17.61
CA ASN A 5 -7.25 -4.51 -16.35
C ASN A 5 -5.85 -3.91 -16.24
N LYS A 6 -5.78 -2.59 -16.23
CA LYS A 6 -4.54 -1.84 -15.96
C LYS A 6 -4.06 -2.14 -14.54
N PHE A 7 -2.75 -2.28 -14.37
CA PHE A 7 -2.15 -2.25 -13.05
C PHE A 7 -2.40 -0.89 -12.41
N PHE A 8 -2.81 -0.85 -11.15
CA PHE A 8 -2.95 0.39 -10.41
C PHE A 8 -2.33 0.25 -9.03
N PHE A 9 -1.65 1.30 -8.62
CA PHE A 9 -0.97 1.38 -7.34
C PHE A 9 -1.93 1.92 -6.28
N THR A 10 -2.09 1.19 -5.18
CA THR A 10 -2.96 1.61 -4.07
C THR A 10 -2.15 1.99 -2.85
N ARG A 11 -2.26 3.23 -2.37
CA ARG A 11 -1.78 3.62 -1.04
C ARG A 11 -2.84 3.34 0.00
N LEU A 12 -2.45 2.64 1.05
CA LEU A 12 -3.29 2.37 2.20
C LEU A 12 -3.25 3.54 3.18
N GLN A 13 -4.42 4.08 3.48
CA GLN A 13 -4.64 5.02 4.56
C GLN A 13 -5.06 4.25 5.81
N TYR A 14 -4.47 4.56 6.96
CA TYR A 14 -4.82 3.96 8.24
C TYR A 14 -4.97 5.07 9.29
N ASP A 15 -5.73 4.80 10.35
CA ASP A 15 -6.15 5.84 11.31
C ASP A 15 -5.02 6.30 12.23
N SER A 16 -4.03 5.45 12.49
CA SER A 16 -2.87 5.77 13.33
C SER A 16 -1.74 6.44 12.53
N GLY A 17 -0.84 7.13 13.22
CA GLY A 17 0.41 7.64 12.63
C GLY A 17 0.24 8.60 11.45
N ASP A 18 1.23 8.60 10.55
CA ASP A 18 1.28 9.44 9.36
C ASP A 18 1.43 8.51 8.12
N TRP A 19 0.37 8.39 7.31
CA TRP A 19 0.35 7.52 6.12
C TRP A 19 0.85 8.25 4.83
N ASP A 20 0.89 9.59 4.86
CA ASP A 20 1.32 10.46 3.74
C ASP A 20 2.75 10.98 3.95
N VAL A 21 3.69 10.05 4.10
CA VAL A 21 5.08 10.38 4.46
C VAL A 21 6.05 10.32 3.29
N ASP A 22 5.72 9.57 2.24
CA ASP A 22 6.52 9.49 1.02
C ASP A 22 5.66 9.63 -0.23
N GLN A 23 5.53 10.87 -0.71
CA GLN A 23 4.80 11.20 -1.93
C GLN A 23 5.57 10.84 -3.21
N ARG A 24 6.88 10.56 -3.13
CA ARG A 24 7.73 10.31 -4.31
C ARG A 24 7.86 8.83 -4.64
N MET A 25 7.85 7.96 -3.64
CA MET A 25 7.99 6.52 -3.82
C MET A 25 6.95 5.93 -4.80
N PRO A 26 5.64 6.27 -4.73
CA PRO A 26 4.70 5.74 -5.72
C PRO A 26 5.04 6.16 -7.14
N SER A 27 5.45 7.43 -7.32
CA SER A 27 5.87 7.93 -8.63
C SER A 27 7.11 7.21 -9.16
N ASN A 28 8.07 6.89 -8.28
CA ASN A 28 9.28 6.15 -8.66
C ASN A 28 8.96 4.71 -9.07
N VAL A 29 8.07 4.03 -8.34
CA VAL A 29 7.63 2.67 -8.67
C VAL A 29 6.85 2.67 -9.98
N LEU A 30 5.88 3.58 -10.14
CA LEU A 30 5.10 3.71 -11.37
C LEU A 30 6.01 4.01 -12.57
N ASN A 31 6.98 4.91 -12.42
CA ASN A 31 7.94 5.22 -13.49
C ASN A 31 8.77 3.99 -13.88
N SER A 32 9.24 3.22 -12.91
CA SER A 32 10.01 2.00 -13.15
C SER A 32 9.17 0.93 -13.86
N LEU A 33 7.89 0.79 -13.49
CA LEU A 33 6.99 -0.15 -14.17
C LEU A 33 6.74 0.27 -15.63
N ILE A 34 6.61 1.57 -15.91
CA ILE A 34 6.48 2.10 -17.27
C ILE A 34 7.76 1.89 -18.08
N GLU A 35 8.93 2.12 -17.48
CA GLU A 35 10.22 2.07 -18.18
C GLU A 35 10.66 0.63 -18.50
N TYR A 36 10.44 -0.30 -17.57
CA TYR A 36 11.00 -1.64 -17.64
C TYR A 36 9.99 -2.73 -18.02
N THR A 37 8.70 -2.40 -18.18
CA THR A 37 7.66 -3.38 -18.51
C THR A 37 6.72 -2.88 -19.61
N THR A 38 5.97 -3.78 -20.23
CA THR A 38 4.91 -3.45 -21.19
C THR A 38 3.52 -3.45 -20.53
N LEU A 39 3.45 -3.33 -19.20
CA LEU A 39 2.18 -3.33 -18.47
C LEU A 39 1.41 -2.05 -18.76
N GLU A 40 0.10 -2.17 -18.97
CA GLU A 40 -0.77 -1.00 -18.92
C GLU A 40 -0.97 -0.58 -17.47
N ILE A 41 -0.65 0.67 -17.16
CA ILE A 41 -0.63 1.18 -15.79
C ILE A 41 -1.57 2.39 -15.69
N GLU A 42 -2.36 2.44 -14.61
CA GLU A 42 -3.05 3.65 -14.17
C GLU A 42 -2.07 4.51 -13.39
N THR A 43 -1.78 5.71 -13.89
CA THR A 43 -0.80 6.62 -13.31
C THR A 43 -1.36 7.42 -12.14
N LYS A 44 -2.70 7.47 -12.01
CA LYS A 44 -3.34 8.08 -10.87
C LYS A 44 -3.25 7.14 -9.66
N GLU A 45 -2.68 7.65 -8.58
CA GLU A 45 -2.65 6.95 -7.29
C GLU A 45 -4.07 6.71 -6.79
N ASN A 46 -4.33 5.47 -6.37
CA ASN A 46 -5.57 5.08 -5.71
C ASN A 46 -5.34 5.10 -4.19
N ILE A 47 -6.07 5.91 -3.45
CA ILE A 47 -5.95 5.98 -1.98
C ILE A 47 -7.15 5.27 -1.38
N VAL A 48 -6.89 4.24 -0.56
CA VAL A 48 -7.93 3.41 0.04
C VAL A 48 -7.70 3.31 1.53
N ALA A 49 -8.74 3.56 2.32
CA ALA A 49 -8.71 3.30 3.76
C ALA A 49 -8.57 1.80 4.04
N LEU A 50 -7.68 1.41 4.92
CA LEU A 50 -7.43 0.01 5.29
C LEU A 50 -8.66 -0.65 5.93
N SER A 51 -9.51 0.14 6.57
CA SER A 51 -10.82 -0.28 7.09
C SER A 51 -11.89 -0.47 6.01
N SER A 52 -11.66 -0.03 4.77
CA SER A 52 -12.58 -0.20 3.64
C SER A 52 -12.45 -1.59 3.02
N ASP A 53 -13.57 -2.15 2.59
CA ASP A 53 -13.60 -3.42 1.85
C ASP A 53 -13.12 -3.25 0.38
N GLU A 54 -12.87 -2.03 -0.07
CA GLU A 54 -12.28 -1.74 -1.38
C GLU A 54 -10.86 -2.30 -1.54
N ILE A 55 -10.14 -2.53 -0.42
CA ILE A 55 -8.82 -3.17 -0.43
C ILE A 55 -8.84 -4.52 -1.14
N PHE A 56 -9.95 -5.27 -1.09
CA PHE A 56 -10.06 -6.59 -1.71
C PHE A 56 -10.07 -6.56 -3.24
N ARG A 57 -10.18 -5.38 -3.85
CA ARG A 57 -10.11 -5.18 -5.31
C ARG A 57 -8.74 -4.66 -5.75
N CYS A 58 -7.88 -4.30 -4.81
CA CYS A 58 -6.60 -3.71 -5.09
C CYS A 58 -5.58 -4.82 -5.43
N PRO A 59 -4.87 -4.74 -6.57
CA PRO A 59 -3.91 -5.76 -6.95
C PRO A 59 -2.55 -5.58 -6.28
N PHE A 60 -2.23 -4.36 -5.88
CA PHE A 60 -0.99 -3.98 -5.25
C PHE A 60 -1.26 -2.85 -4.26
N CYS A 61 -0.98 -3.12 -2.99
CA CYS A 61 -1.09 -2.14 -1.93
C CYS A 61 0.29 -1.71 -1.45
N TYR A 62 0.38 -0.45 -1.05
CA TYR A 62 1.54 0.13 -0.42
C TYR A 62 1.15 0.75 0.91
N LEU A 63 2.00 0.52 1.89
CA LEU A 63 1.85 1.04 3.24
C LEU A 63 3.18 1.68 3.65
N SER A 64 3.12 2.94 4.07
CA SER A 64 4.28 3.65 4.63
C SER A 64 3.92 4.33 5.91
N GLY A 65 4.85 4.40 6.85
CA GLY A 65 4.68 5.13 8.10
C GLY A 65 6.00 5.47 8.77
N HIS A 66 6.00 6.53 9.57
CA HIS A 66 7.11 6.92 10.46
C HIS A 66 6.87 6.57 11.94
N LYS A 67 5.66 6.12 12.29
CA LYS A 67 5.20 5.91 13.66
C LYS A 67 4.65 4.49 13.81
N LEU A 68 4.50 4.08 15.08
CA LEU A 68 3.94 2.79 15.45
C LEU A 68 2.60 2.56 14.75
N LEU A 69 2.49 1.44 14.04
CA LEU A 69 1.33 1.07 13.28
C LEU A 69 0.32 0.39 14.21
N GLU A 70 -0.61 1.16 14.76
CA GLU A 70 -1.70 0.60 15.58
C GLU A 70 -2.94 0.44 14.70
N PHE A 71 -3.29 -0.82 14.41
CA PHE A 71 -4.51 -1.12 13.67
C PHE A 71 -5.72 -1.15 14.60
N THR A 72 -6.81 -0.56 14.12
CA THR A 72 -8.15 -0.89 14.63
C THR A 72 -8.48 -2.35 14.32
N SER A 73 -9.43 -2.94 15.06
CA SER A 73 -9.84 -4.33 14.82
C SER A 73 -10.39 -4.55 13.39
N LYS A 74 -10.92 -3.50 12.75
CA LYS A 74 -11.40 -3.57 11.37
C LYS A 74 -10.26 -3.56 10.36
N GLU A 75 -9.27 -2.68 10.55
CA GLU A 75 -8.06 -2.63 9.73
C GLU A 75 -7.27 -3.92 9.81
N GLU A 76 -7.05 -4.45 11.01
CA GLU A 76 -6.34 -5.72 11.22
C GLU A 76 -7.05 -6.88 10.50
N LYS A 77 -8.39 -6.96 10.65
CA LYS A 77 -9.20 -7.98 9.98
C LYS A 77 -9.11 -7.87 8.47
N ASN A 78 -9.22 -6.67 7.93
CA ASN A 78 -9.16 -6.43 6.48
C ASN A 78 -7.75 -6.74 5.94
N PHE A 79 -6.71 -6.27 6.61
CA PHE A 79 -5.31 -6.53 6.25
C PHE A 79 -5.00 -8.03 6.23
N SER A 80 -5.31 -8.74 7.33
CA SER A 80 -5.10 -10.19 7.42
C SER A 80 -5.89 -10.93 6.33
N THR A 81 -7.14 -10.53 6.07
CA THR A 81 -7.98 -11.18 5.05
C THR A 81 -7.43 -10.96 3.65
N TYR A 82 -7.01 -9.73 3.34
CA TYR A 82 -6.43 -9.37 2.05
C TYR A 82 -5.18 -10.17 1.75
N VAL A 83 -4.21 -10.22 2.68
CA VAL A 83 -2.95 -10.96 2.51
C VAL A 83 -3.21 -12.47 2.40
N LYS A 84 -4.08 -13.04 3.25
CA LYS A 84 -4.43 -14.47 3.20
C LYS A 84 -5.12 -14.89 1.90
N ASN A 85 -5.80 -13.96 1.24
CA ASN A 85 -6.45 -14.19 -0.05
C ASN A 85 -5.51 -13.96 -1.25
N GLY A 86 -4.21 -13.78 -1.02
CA GLY A 86 -3.20 -13.60 -2.07
C GLY A 86 -2.95 -12.14 -2.45
N GLY A 87 -3.46 -11.19 -1.67
CA GLY A 87 -3.15 -9.77 -1.83
C GLY A 87 -1.67 -9.48 -1.57
N PHE A 88 -1.11 -8.54 -2.32
CA PHE A 88 0.27 -8.09 -2.15
C PHE A 88 0.32 -6.73 -1.46
N VAL A 89 1.19 -6.61 -0.47
CA VAL A 89 1.47 -5.35 0.24
C VAL A 89 2.98 -5.10 0.25
N LEU A 90 3.41 -3.97 -0.30
CA LEU A 90 4.74 -3.42 -0.07
C LEU A 90 4.69 -2.51 1.16
N VAL A 91 5.50 -2.80 2.17
CA VAL A 91 5.58 -2.00 3.40
C VAL A 91 6.94 -1.31 3.43
N ASP A 92 6.94 0.01 3.55
CA ASP A 92 8.13 0.86 3.63
C ASP A 92 8.15 1.59 4.98
N ASP A 93 9.09 1.17 5.84
CA ASP A 93 9.34 1.81 7.12
C ASP A 93 10.33 2.95 6.90
N CYS A 94 9.82 4.18 6.85
CA CYS A 94 10.63 5.38 6.66
C CYS A 94 11.26 5.88 7.97
N ASN A 95 11.30 5.06 9.02
CA ASN A 95 11.89 5.46 10.30
C ASN A 95 13.41 5.40 10.24
N HIS A 96 14.07 6.56 10.38
CA HIS A 96 15.52 6.71 10.31
C HIS A 96 16.18 6.53 11.70
N ASP A 97 15.61 5.69 12.56
CA ASP A 97 16.15 5.38 13.89
C ASP A 97 16.28 3.85 14.06
N ILE A 98 17.48 3.42 14.44
CA ILE A 98 17.91 2.01 14.56
C ILE A 98 17.16 1.25 15.68
N ASP A 99 16.26 1.92 16.41
CA ASP A 99 15.36 1.39 17.45
C ASP A 99 13.86 1.50 17.08
N GLY A 100 13.55 1.54 15.77
CA GLY A 100 12.21 1.80 15.24
C GLY A 100 11.12 0.82 15.70
N LEU A 101 10.20 1.33 16.51
CA LEU A 101 8.99 0.66 17.00
C LEU A 101 7.93 0.45 15.90
N PHE A 102 8.30 0.16 14.66
CA PHE A 102 7.35 0.00 13.56
C PHE A 102 6.48 -1.25 13.74
N ALA A 103 6.98 -2.26 14.45
CA ALA A 103 6.21 -3.41 14.91
C ALA A 103 6.67 -3.80 16.33
N LYS A 104 5.80 -3.69 17.32
CA LYS A 104 5.98 -4.35 18.61
C LYS A 104 4.74 -5.14 18.97
#